data_AF-A0A965V690-F1
#
_entry.id   AF-A0A965V690-F1
#
_cell.length_a   1.000
_cell.length_b   1.000
_cell.length_c   1.000
_cell.angle_alpha   90.00
_cell.angle_beta   90.00
_cell.angle_gamma   90.00
#
_symmetry.space_group_name_H-M   'P 1'
#
loop_
_entity.id
_entity.type
_entity.pdbx_description
1 polymer ?
#
loop_
_entity_poly.entity_id
_entity_poly.type
_entity_poly.pdbx_seq_one_letter_code
_entity_poly.pdbx_strand_id
1 'polypeptide(L)'
;MTNPLPTLDSTPHTVRGACPHDCPDTCATLVTVENGRATRIQGDPDHPVTSGFLCAKVNRYLERTYHKDRLTTPLKRVGPKGSGQFAPATWDEALTDIAA
;
A
#
# COMPACT_ATOMS: atom_id res chain seq x y z
N MET A 1 -17.81 10.77 -10.74
CA MET A 1 -18.59 10.25 -9.60
C MET A 1 -17.63 10.06 -8.43
N THR A 2 -17.45 11.07 -7.58
CA THR A 2 -16.57 10.98 -6.42
C THR A 2 -17.30 10.16 -5.35
N ASN A 3 -16.91 8.91 -5.18
CA ASN A 3 -17.34 8.14 -4.03
C ASN A 3 -16.78 8.86 -2.79
N PRO A 4 -17.61 9.37 -1.87
CA PRO A 4 -17.10 10.02 -0.67
C PRO A 4 -16.24 9.00 0.07
N LEU A 5 -15.01 9.37 0.41
CA LEU A 5 -14.17 8.55 1.26
C LEU A 5 -14.96 8.27 2.55
N PRO A 6 -15.00 7.01 3.03
CA PRO A 6 -15.72 6.68 4.26
C PRO A 6 -15.25 7.62 5.37
N THR A 7 -16.19 8.14 6.16
CA THR A 7 -15.90 8.92 7.36
C THR A 7 -14.92 8.14 8.22
N LEU A 8 -13.75 8.75 8.46
CA LEU A 8 -12.67 8.09 9.18
C LEU A 8 -13.14 7.78 10.60
N ASP A 9 -13.34 6.50 10.88
CA ASP A 9 -13.68 6.05 12.22
C ASP A 9 -12.50 6.39 13.15
N SER A 10 -12.78 7.19 14.18
CA SER A 10 -11.75 7.66 15.13
C SER A 10 -11.34 6.56 16.10
N THR A 11 -12.13 5.50 16.21
CA THR A 11 -11.82 4.36 17.08
C THR A 11 -10.77 3.45 16.43
N PRO A 12 -9.68 3.11 17.15
CA PRO A 12 -8.74 2.10 16.70
C PRO A 12 -9.45 0.79 16.38
N HIS A 13 -9.22 0.25 15.18
CA HIS A 13 -9.75 -1.05 14.78
C HIS A 13 -8.70 -1.87 14.04
N THR A 14 -8.89 -3.19 13.99
CA THR A 14 -7.97 -4.10 13.32
C THR A 14 -8.53 -4.56 12.00
N VAL A 15 -7.74 -4.45 10.93
CA VAL A 15 -8.02 -4.98 9.60
C VAL A 15 -7.15 -6.21 9.37
N ARG A 16 -7.79 -7.33 9.00
CA ARG A 16 -7.08 -8.55 8.57
C ARG A 16 -6.67 -8.41 7.11
N GLY A 17 -5.42 -8.75 6.80
CA GLY A 17 -4.85 -8.68 5.46
C GLY A 17 -3.98 -9.88 5.12
N ALA A 18 -3.41 -9.84 3.92
CA ALA A 18 -2.42 -10.80 3.45
C ALA A 18 -1.10 -10.08 3.13
N CYS A 19 0.01 -10.76 3.33
CA CYS A 19 1.33 -10.28 2.96
C CYS A 19 1.40 -9.96 1.45
N PRO A 20 1.82 -8.76 1.03
CA PRO A 20 1.84 -8.36 -0.38
C PRO A 20 3.08 -8.84 -1.15
N HIS A 21 3.98 -9.59 -0.50
CA HIS A 21 5.22 -10.05 -1.13
C HIS A 21 5.09 -11.37 -1.90
N ASP A 22 3.88 -11.91 -1.99
CA ASP A 22 3.54 -13.09 -2.81
C ASP A 22 4.55 -14.24 -2.71
N CYS A 23 5.07 -14.46 -1.49
CA CYS A 23 5.92 -15.60 -1.20
C CYS A 23 5.07 -16.78 -0.75
N PRO A 24 5.57 -18.03 -0.87
CA PRO A 24 4.80 -19.23 -0.55
C PRO A 24 4.22 -19.26 0.88
N ASP A 25 4.85 -18.58 1.84
CA ASP A 25 4.39 -18.50 3.23
C ASP A 25 3.00 -17.87 3.38
N THR A 26 2.57 -17.05 2.40
CA THR A 26 1.22 -16.43 2.34
C THR A 26 0.76 -15.81 3.67
N CYS A 27 1.67 -15.16 4.40
CA CYS A 27 1.43 -14.75 5.79
C CYS A 27 0.16 -13.88 5.93
N ALA A 28 -0.72 -14.22 6.87
CA ALA A 28 -1.80 -13.33 7.26
C ALA A 28 -1.30 -12.22 8.20
N THR A 29 -1.82 -11.01 8.02
CA THR A 29 -1.46 -9.82 8.79
C THR A 29 -2.67 -9.27 9.55
N LEU A 30 -2.39 -8.64 10.69
CA LEU A 30 -3.33 -7.82 11.45
C LEU A 30 -2.78 -6.40 11.47
N VAL A 31 -3.56 -5.46 10.97
CA VAL A 31 -3.18 -4.04 10.86
C VAL A 31 -4.09 -3.21 11.75
N THR A 32 -3.53 -2.52 12.74
CA THR A 32 -4.26 -1.54 13.54
C THR A 32 -4.38 -0.25 12.73
N VAL A 33 -5.61 0.26 12.59
CA VAL A 33 -5.94 1.48 11.87
C VAL A 33 -6.61 2.45 12.83
N GLU A 34 -6.11 3.70 12.84
CA GLU A 34 -6.57 4.80 13.68
C GLU A 34 -6.70 6.04 12.82
N ASN A 35 -7.85 6.71 12.85
CA ASN A 35 -8.09 7.93 12.07
C ASN A 35 -7.73 7.76 10.57
N GLY A 36 -8.09 6.61 9.98
CA GLY A 36 -7.79 6.29 8.59
C GLY A 36 -6.33 5.95 8.28
N ARG A 37 -5.46 5.84 9.29
CA ARG A 37 -4.04 5.57 9.12
C ARG A 37 -3.66 4.26 9.81
N ALA A 38 -2.99 3.37 9.10
CA ALA A 38 -2.39 2.19 9.71
C ALA A 38 -1.26 2.61 10.66
N THR A 39 -1.37 2.24 11.95
CA THR A 39 -0.43 2.60 13.02
C THR A 39 0.44 1.43 13.45
N ARG A 40 -0.04 0.19 13.26
CA ARG A 40 0.71 -1.02 13.60
C ARG A 40 0.42 -2.17 12.65
N ILE A 41 1.43 -2.98 12.35
CA ILE A 41 1.31 -4.23 11.59
C ILE A 41 1.93 -5.38 12.40
N GLN A 42 1.22 -6.50 12.48
CA GLN A 42 1.72 -7.74 13.08
C GLN A 42 1.23 -8.95 12.29
N GLY A 43 1.86 -10.11 12.51
CA GLY A 43 1.35 -11.36 11.93
C GLY A 43 0.13 -11.84 12.71
N ASP A 44 -0.74 -12.57 12.02
CA ASP A 44 -1.89 -13.20 12.66
C ASP A 44 -1.46 -14.49 13.38
N PRO A 45 -1.57 -14.59 14.72
CA PRO A 45 -1.21 -15.79 15.47
C PRO A 45 -2.06 -17.01 15.09
N ASP A 46 -3.28 -16.80 14.58
CA ASP A 46 -4.19 -17.88 14.19
C ASP A 46 -3.90 -18.42 12.78
N HIS A 47 -2.92 -17.83 12.06
CA HIS A 47 -2.55 -18.30 10.74
C HIS A 47 -1.78 -19.64 10.82
N PRO A 48 -2.29 -20.74 10.25
CA PRO A 48 -1.74 -22.07 10.50
C PRO A 48 -0.30 -22.25 9.99
N VAL A 49 0.06 -21.53 8.92
CA VAL A 49 1.39 -21.67 8.29
C VAL A 49 2.44 -20.85 9.04
N THR A 50 2.11 -19.63 9.49
CA THR A 50 3.11 -18.68 9.99
C THR A 50 2.97 -18.37 11.47
N SER A 51 1.87 -18.72 12.11
CA SER A 51 1.64 -18.60 13.56
C SER A 51 2.08 -17.23 14.13
N GLY A 52 1.71 -16.14 13.45
CA GLY A 52 2.06 -14.78 13.86
C GLY A 52 3.44 -14.27 13.41
N PHE A 53 4.28 -15.10 12.79
CA PHE A 53 5.56 -14.69 12.25
C PHE A 53 5.40 -13.75 11.04
N LEU A 54 6.16 -12.65 11.03
CA LEU A 54 6.42 -11.82 9.86
C LEU A 54 7.92 -11.67 9.65
N CYS A 55 8.37 -11.86 8.42
CA CYS A 55 9.78 -11.65 8.07
C CYS A 55 10.19 -10.15 8.17
N ALA A 56 11.48 -9.88 8.16
CA ALA A 56 12.05 -8.52 8.22
C ALA A 56 11.56 -7.59 7.10
N LYS A 57 11.06 -8.15 5.98
CA LYS A 57 10.49 -7.36 4.87
C LYS A 57 9.14 -6.73 5.26
N VAL A 58 8.35 -7.42 6.09
CA VAL A 58 6.93 -7.08 6.37
C VAL A 58 6.75 -6.53 7.78
N ASN A 59 7.57 -6.93 8.76
CA ASN A 59 7.39 -6.44 10.14
C ASN A 59 7.52 -4.91 10.29
N ARG A 60 8.11 -4.23 9.29
CA ARG A 60 8.26 -2.78 9.18
C ARG A 60 7.55 -2.19 7.96
N TYR A 61 6.51 -2.85 7.45
CA TYR A 61 5.88 -2.46 6.18
C TYR A 61 5.29 -1.03 6.18
N LEU A 62 4.94 -0.50 7.37
CA LEU A 62 4.46 0.88 7.51
C LEU A 62 5.55 1.91 7.14
N GLU A 63 6.83 1.60 7.36
CA GLU A 63 7.94 2.47 6.93
C GLU A 63 7.97 2.64 5.41
N ARG A 64 7.66 1.56 4.66
CA ARG A 64 7.53 1.61 3.19
C ARG A 64 6.26 2.33 2.75
N THR A 65 5.14 2.04 3.43
CA THR A 65 3.82 2.63 3.12
C THR A 65 3.84 4.16 3.25
N TYR A 66 4.58 4.67 4.23
CA TYR A 66 4.69 6.11 4.51
C TYR A 66 6.06 6.70 4.14
N HIS A 67 6.86 6.00 3.35
CA HIS A 67 8.17 6.50 2.95
C HIS A 67 8.01 7.80 2.12
N LYS A 68 8.86 8.79 2.38
CA LYS A 68 8.83 10.10 1.69
C LYS A 68 8.97 9.98 0.17
N ASP A 69 9.70 8.98 -0.31
CA ASP A 69 9.96 8.76 -1.73
C ASP A 69 8.94 7.80 -2.38
N ARG A 70 7.83 7.47 -1.70
CA ARG A 70 6.77 6.63 -2.27
C ARG A 70 6.10 7.36 -3.43
N LEU A 71 5.95 6.67 -4.56
CA LEU A 71 5.17 7.17 -5.70
C LEU A 71 3.69 7.28 -5.31
N THR A 72 3.19 8.51 -5.30
CA THR A 72 1.81 8.85 -4.90
C THR A 72 1.01 9.54 -6.00
N THR A 73 1.69 9.95 -7.08
CA THR A 73 1.10 10.63 -8.24
C THR A 73 1.53 9.91 -9.51
N PRO A 74 0.65 9.76 -10.52
CA PRO A 74 1.04 9.31 -11.84
C PRO A 74 2.16 10.18 -12.45
N LEU A 75 3.06 9.54 -13.20
CA LEU A 75 4.20 10.19 -13.85
C LEU A 75 4.22 9.82 -15.34
N LYS A 76 4.16 10.83 -16.21
CA LYS A 76 4.26 10.65 -17.67
C LYS A 76 5.68 10.85 -18.13
N ARG A 77 6.19 9.93 -18.95
CA ARG A 77 7.52 10.05 -19.58
C ARG A 77 7.50 11.18 -20.60
N VAL A 78 8.41 12.14 -20.47
CA VAL A 78 8.51 13.32 -21.36
C VAL A 78 9.78 13.35 -22.20
N GLY A 79 10.67 12.37 -22.03
CA GLY A 79 11.91 12.23 -22.80
C GLY A 79 12.12 10.82 -23.37
N PRO A 80 13.29 10.56 -24.00
CA PRO A 80 13.64 9.24 -24.52
C PRO A 80 13.57 8.14 -23.44
N LYS A 81 13.25 6.91 -23.84
CA LYS A 81 13.24 5.75 -22.94
C LYS A 81 14.62 5.58 -22.30
N GLY A 82 14.66 5.43 -20.97
CA GLY A 82 15.90 5.32 -20.20
C GLY A 82 16.49 6.65 -19.70
N SER A 83 15.95 7.80 -20.12
CA SER A 83 16.47 9.12 -19.68
C SER A 83 16.07 9.52 -18.26
N GLY A 84 15.12 8.83 -17.63
CA GLY A 84 14.59 9.19 -16.32
C GLY A 84 13.75 10.47 -16.28
N GLN A 85 13.37 11.03 -17.44
CA GLN A 85 12.61 12.28 -17.52
C GLN A 85 11.10 12.03 -17.44
N PHE A 86 10.49 12.47 -16.35
CA PHE A 86 9.06 12.35 -16.08
C PHE A 86 8.46 13.67 -15.59
N ALA A 87 7.21 13.92 -15.97
CA ALA A 87 6.39 15.01 -15.42
C ALA A 87 5.17 14.41 -14.69
N PRO A 88 4.68 15.04 -13.61
CA PRO A 88 3.43 14.64 -12.97
C PRO A 88 2.25 14.68 -13.94
N ALA A 89 1.30 13.76 -13.76
CA ALA A 89 0.03 13.73 -14.49
C ALA A 89 -1.12 13.45 -13.52
N THR A 90 -2.33 13.86 -13.89
CA THR A 90 -3.55 13.43 -13.20
C THR A 90 -3.86 11.96 -13.51
N TRP A 91 -4.71 11.34 -12.69
CA TRP A 91 -5.19 9.98 -12.98
C TRP A 91 -6.01 9.92 -14.28
N ASP A 92 -6.86 10.91 -14.56
CA ASP A 92 -7.67 10.94 -15.78
C ASP A 92 -6.80 11.05 -17.03
N GLU A 93 -5.79 11.94 -17.03
CA GLU A 93 -4.83 12.05 -18.13
C GLU A 93 -4.03 10.76 -18.32
N ALA A 94 -3.50 10.18 -17.23
CA ALA A 94 -2.69 8.97 -17.31
C ALA A 94 -3.48 7.78 -17.84
N LEU A 95 -4.73 7.60 -17.37
CA LEU A 95 -5.61 6.52 -17.82
C LEU A 95 -6.03 6.71 -19.29
N THR A 96 -6.37 7.94 -19.69
CA THR A 96 -6.75 8.25 -21.08
C THR A 96 -5.60 8.00 -22.05
N ASP A 97 -4.38 8.43 -21.71
CA ASP A 97 -3.18 8.26 -22.54
C ASP A 97 -2.77 6.79 -22.72
N ILE A 98 -2.95 5.96 -21.69
CA ILE A 98 -2.65 4.51 -21.75
C ILE A 98 -3.69 3.74 -22.56
N ALA A 99 -4.95 4.18 -22.52
CA ALA A 99 -6.06 3.47 -23.17
C ALA A 99 -6.24 3.81 -24.67
N ALA A 100 -5.61 4.88 -25.14
CA ALA A 100 -5.65 5.33 -26.55
C ALA A 100 -4.86 4.39 -27.48
#